data_AF-A0A455UBY8-F1
#
_entry.id   AF-A0A455UBY8-F1
#
_cell.length_a   1.000
_cell.length_b   1.000
_cell.length_c   1.000
_cell.angle_alpha   90.00
_cell.angle_beta   90.00
_cell.angle_gamma   90.00
#
_symmetry.space_group_name_H-M   'P 1'
#
loop_
_entity.id
_entity.type
_entity.pdbx_description
1 polymer ?
#
loop_
_entity_poly.entity_id
_entity_poly.type
_entity_poly.pdbx_seq_one_letter_code
_entity_poly.pdbx_strand_id
1 'polypeptide(L)'
;MDYLLKTPGLPRDVPIVKLRDAGMGELMADYVLYGVLHFYRSMDRYLTQQQSATWQPQEVVDKSQWPVGVLGLGAIGGYVASALQQAGFPVLGWSRSPKQINGVQCFHGDDGLTELLGQVQSLITILPDTAATKHILNAERLAQLPKGASVINPGRGSLIDEQALLHALGSTDQPGTCVVPCWMYFMRNRYPRTIRFGSIQK
;
A
#
# COMPACT_ATOMS: atom_id res chain seq x y z
N MET A 1 17.69 -6.15 -2.43
CA MET A 1 18.87 -6.62 -1.66
C MET A 1 18.72 -8.09 -1.33
N ASP A 2 17.50 -8.54 -1.02
CA ASP A 2 17.18 -9.93 -0.68
C ASP A 2 17.53 -10.92 -1.79
N TYR A 3 17.43 -10.50 -3.06
CA TYR A 3 17.88 -11.30 -4.21
C TYR A 3 19.40 -11.47 -4.25
N LEU A 4 20.17 -10.41 -3.97
CA LEU A 4 21.64 -10.45 -3.98
C LEU A 4 22.17 -11.37 -2.87
N LEU A 5 21.60 -11.30 -1.66
CA LEU A 5 21.99 -12.17 -0.54
C LEU A 5 21.65 -13.66 -0.77
N LYS A 6 20.70 -13.95 -1.66
CA LYS A 6 20.31 -15.32 -2.05
C LYS A 6 21.06 -15.83 -3.27
N THR A 7 21.96 -15.04 -3.86
CA THR A 7 22.69 -15.41 -5.08
C THR A 7 23.75 -16.47 -4.76
N PRO A 8 23.69 -17.68 -5.36
CA PRO A 8 24.71 -18.69 -5.17
C PRO A 8 26.08 -18.16 -5.64
N GLY A 9 27.11 -18.31 -4.82
CA GLY A 9 28.49 -17.90 -5.17
C GLY A 9 28.87 -16.47 -4.80
N LEU A 10 28.05 -15.75 -4.03
CA LEU A 10 28.44 -14.43 -3.51
C LEU A 10 29.60 -14.56 -2.50
N PRO A 11 30.76 -13.91 -2.73
CA PRO A 11 31.88 -13.92 -1.79
C PRO A 11 31.48 -13.33 -0.45
N ARG A 12 31.82 -14.01 0.66
CA ARG A 12 31.37 -13.64 2.02
C ARG A 12 32.05 -12.39 2.57
N ASP A 13 33.16 -12.01 1.98
CA ASP A 13 34.10 -10.96 2.38
C ASP A 13 33.93 -9.65 1.60
N VAL A 14 33.01 -9.61 0.62
CA VAL A 14 32.74 -8.39 -0.16
C VAL A 14 31.67 -7.54 0.53
N PRO A 15 31.96 -6.27 0.86
CA PRO A 15 30.98 -5.38 1.48
C PRO A 15 29.87 -5.03 0.50
N ILE A 16 28.62 -5.31 0.87
CA ILE A 16 27.43 -4.96 0.11
C ILE A 16 26.88 -3.63 0.64
N VAL A 17 26.97 -2.58 -0.17
CA VAL A 17 26.41 -1.28 0.16
C VAL A 17 25.05 -1.12 -0.51
N LYS A 18 24.05 -0.67 0.24
CA LYS A 18 22.71 -0.35 -0.26
C LYS A 18 22.53 1.15 -0.32
N LEU A 19 22.14 1.66 -1.49
CA LEU A 19 21.62 3.02 -1.63
C LEU A 19 20.34 3.13 -0.79
N ARG A 20 20.41 3.92 0.29
CA ARG A 20 19.30 4.07 1.24
C ARG A 20 18.21 5.00 0.70
N ASP A 21 18.63 6.07 0.05
CA ASP A 21 17.79 6.95 -0.74
C ASP A 21 18.67 7.62 -1.79
N ALA A 22 18.28 7.51 -3.06
CA ALA A 22 18.99 8.07 -4.20
C ALA A 22 18.05 8.99 -5.00
N GLY A 23 17.22 9.77 -4.28
CA GLY A 23 16.11 10.54 -4.86
C GLY A 23 14.86 9.69 -5.10
N MET A 24 14.80 8.47 -4.54
CA MET A 24 13.63 7.60 -4.70
C MET A 24 12.50 8.00 -3.75
N GLY A 25 12.81 8.65 -2.63
CA GLY A 25 11.81 9.14 -1.68
C GLY A 25 10.76 10.04 -2.34
N GLU A 26 11.20 11.00 -3.16
CA GLU A 26 10.33 11.96 -3.86
C GLU A 26 9.41 11.27 -4.87
N LEU A 27 9.97 10.49 -5.79
CA LEU A 27 9.19 9.75 -6.78
C LEU A 27 8.18 8.78 -6.12
N MET A 28 8.57 8.21 -4.98
CA MET A 28 7.68 7.35 -4.21
C MET A 28 6.53 8.13 -3.57
N ALA A 29 6.82 9.32 -3.05
CA ALA A 29 5.80 10.19 -2.48
C ALA A 29 4.79 10.63 -3.54
N ASP A 30 5.23 10.99 -4.75
CA ASP A 30 4.33 11.35 -5.84
C ASP A 30 3.39 10.20 -6.20
N TYR A 31 3.94 9.00 -6.33
CA TYR A 31 3.15 7.80 -6.64
C TYR A 31 2.11 7.50 -5.57
N VAL A 32 2.52 7.57 -4.30
CA VAL A 32 1.64 7.32 -3.16
C VAL A 32 0.57 8.41 -3.04
N LEU A 33 0.95 9.68 -3.20
CA LEU A 33 0.03 10.80 -3.14
C LEU A 33 -1.03 10.71 -4.24
N TYR A 34 -0.64 10.33 -5.46
CA TYR A 34 -1.59 10.04 -6.53
C TYR A 34 -2.59 8.95 -6.12
N GLY A 35 -2.10 7.82 -5.59
CA GLY A 35 -2.96 6.72 -5.15
C GLY A 35 -3.93 7.14 -4.04
N VAL A 36 -3.47 7.90 -3.06
CA VAL A 36 -4.32 8.41 -1.97
C VAL A 36 -5.37 9.37 -2.53
N LEU A 37 -4.97 10.34 -3.35
CA LEU A 37 -5.90 11.31 -3.95
C LEU A 37 -6.92 10.64 -4.89
N HIS A 38 -6.52 9.58 -5.59
CA HIS A 38 -7.41 8.81 -6.46
C HIS A 38 -8.60 8.26 -5.68
N PHE A 39 -8.35 7.60 -4.54
CA PHE A 39 -9.44 7.05 -3.71
C PHE A 39 -10.16 8.12 -2.89
N TYR A 40 -9.43 9.06 -2.29
CA TYR A 40 -10.02 10.17 -1.55
C TYR A 40 -11.01 10.99 -2.38
N ARG A 41 -10.73 11.17 -3.69
CA ARG A 41 -11.62 11.90 -4.62
C ARG A 41 -12.56 11.00 -5.41
N SER A 42 -12.67 9.72 -5.06
CA SER A 42 -13.53 8.74 -5.75
C SER A 42 -13.29 8.66 -7.27
N MET A 43 -12.05 8.86 -7.71
CA MET A 43 -11.69 8.88 -9.13
C MET A 43 -11.88 7.51 -9.78
N ASP A 44 -11.77 6.43 -9.00
CA ASP A 44 -12.12 5.08 -9.41
C ASP A 44 -13.60 4.99 -9.83
N ARG A 45 -14.50 5.57 -9.04
CA ARG A 45 -15.95 5.56 -9.30
C ARG A 45 -16.30 6.41 -10.50
N TYR A 46 -15.73 7.61 -10.59
CA TYR A 46 -15.94 8.48 -11.74
C TYR A 46 -15.45 7.85 -13.05
N LEU A 47 -14.37 7.07 -13.01
CA LEU A 47 -13.93 6.32 -14.20
C LEU A 47 -14.97 5.30 -14.65
N THR A 48 -15.55 4.54 -13.71
CA THR A 48 -16.64 3.59 -14.05
C THR A 48 -17.88 4.31 -14.57
N GLN A 49 -18.29 5.40 -13.93
CA GLN A 49 -19.43 6.21 -14.37
C GLN A 49 -19.24 6.78 -15.78
N GLN A 50 -18.01 7.22 -16.11
CA GLN A 50 -17.68 7.72 -17.44
C GLN A 50 -17.88 6.65 -18.51
N GLN A 51 -17.52 5.39 -18.24
CA GLN A 51 -17.70 4.27 -19.17
C GLN A 51 -19.18 3.98 -19.45
N SER A 52 -20.07 4.24 -18.50
CA SER A 52 -21.52 4.10 -18.63
C SER A 52 -22.25 5.40 -18.94
N ALA A 53 -21.52 6.48 -19.30
CA ALA A 53 -22.06 7.83 -19.53
C ALA A 53 -23.01 8.31 -18.43
N THR A 54 -22.75 7.89 -17.19
CA THR A 54 -23.57 8.19 -16.02
C THR A 54 -22.99 9.41 -15.31
N TRP A 55 -23.85 10.33 -14.89
CA TRP A 55 -23.46 11.47 -14.05
C TRP A 55 -23.99 11.27 -12.64
N GLN A 56 -23.12 10.90 -11.70
CA GLN A 56 -23.49 10.73 -10.29
C GLN A 56 -22.41 11.27 -9.36
N PRO A 57 -22.58 12.51 -8.84
CA PRO A 57 -21.65 13.11 -7.90
C PRO A 57 -21.38 12.20 -6.69
N GLN A 58 -20.11 12.12 -6.31
CA GLN A 58 -19.65 11.44 -5.10
C GLN A 58 -19.41 12.46 -3.99
N GLU A 59 -19.73 12.07 -2.77
CA GLU A 59 -19.45 12.87 -1.58
C GLU A 59 -17.92 13.04 -1.41
N VAL A 60 -17.50 14.26 -1.08
CA VAL A 60 -16.11 14.56 -0.74
C VAL A 60 -16.06 14.79 0.76
N VAL A 61 -15.45 13.84 1.48
CA VAL A 61 -15.22 13.97 2.92
C VAL A 61 -14.08 14.94 3.19
N ASP A 62 -14.03 15.50 4.40
CA ASP A 62 -12.90 16.34 4.81
C ASP A 62 -11.61 15.50 4.88
N LYS A 63 -10.47 16.06 4.46
CA LYS A 63 -9.17 15.37 4.53
C LYS A 63 -8.83 14.91 5.95
N SER A 64 -9.24 15.66 6.98
CA SER A 64 -9.05 15.30 8.39
C SER A 64 -9.77 14.01 8.79
N GLN A 65 -10.75 13.56 8.01
CA GLN A 65 -11.48 12.31 8.18
C GLN A 65 -10.96 11.20 7.26
N TRP A 66 -9.82 11.41 6.58
CA TRP A 66 -9.17 10.43 5.73
C TRP A 66 -7.77 10.06 6.26
N PRO A 67 -7.68 9.37 7.40
CA PRO A 67 -6.41 8.93 7.96
C PRO A 67 -5.68 7.95 7.03
N VAL A 68 -4.38 8.20 6.86
CA VAL A 68 -3.50 7.45 5.96
C VAL A 68 -2.44 6.71 6.76
N GLY A 69 -2.42 5.38 6.64
CA GLY A 69 -1.47 4.50 7.31
C GLY A 69 -0.24 4.20 6.46
N VAL A 70 0.97 4.39 6.96
CA VAL A 70 2.22 4.06 6.28
C VAL A 70 2.94 2.94 7.02
N LEU A 71 2.93 1.73 6.45
CA LEU A 71 3.70 0.61 6.96
C LEU A 71 5.14 0.71 6.46
N GLY A 72 6.06 0.96 7.40
CA GLY A 72 7.49 1.02 7.16
C GLY A 72 8.07 2.42 7.21
N LEU A 73 8.36 2.92 8.41
CA LEU A 73 9.00 4.23 8.64
C LEU A 73 10.54 4.21 8.46
N GLY A 74 10.99 3.69 7.33
CA GLY A 74 12.40 3.76 6.89
C GLY A 74 12.73 5.09 6.21
N ALA A 75 13.85 5.15 5.47
CA ALA A 75 14.24 6.36 4.73
C ALA A 75 13.14 6.83 3.75
N ILE A 76 12.65 5.92 2.90
CA ILE A 76 11.58 6.22 1.93
C ILE A 76 10.23 6.42 2.64
N GLY A 77 9.82 5.50 3.51
CA GLY A 77 8.49 5.60 4.12
C GLY A 77 8.34 6.76 5.09
N GLY A 78 9.40 7.20 5.76
CA GLY A 78 9.38 8.43 6.56
C GLY A 78 9.22 9.70 5.71
N TYR A 79 9.87 9.74 4.54
CA TYR A 79 9.68 10.82 3.57
C TYR A 79 8.23 10.84 3.06
N VAL A 80 7.70 9.69 2.64
CA VAL A 80 6.30 9.55 2.18
C VAL A 80 5.30 9.96 3.26
N ALA A 81 5.50 9.52 4.51
CA ALA A 81 4.64 9.91 5.64
C ALA A 81 4.64 11.43 5.85
N SER A 82 5.81 12.07 5.77
CA SER A 82 5.94 13.52 5.89
C SER A 82 5.27 14.26 4.73
N ALA A 83 5.41 13.75 3.50
CA ALA A 83 4.78 14.34 2.31
C ALA A 83 3.24 14.26 2.37
N LEU A 84 2.70 13.12 2.83
CA LEU A 84 1.26 12.96 3.03
C LEU A 84 0.71 13.89 4.12
N GLN A 85 1.47 14.08 5.20
CA GLN A 85 1.12 15.02 6.26
C GLN A 85 1.10 16.46 5.72
N GLN A 86 2.10 16.86 4.92
CA GLN A 86 2.15 18.18 4.29
C GLN A 86 1.02 18.38 3.28
N ALA A 87 0.55 17.31 2.64
CA ALA A 87 -0.63 17.33 1.78
C ALA A 87 -1.95 17.47 2.56
N GLY A 88 -1.91 17.49 3.90
CA GLY A 88 -3.05 17.76 4.79
C GLY A 88 -3.81 16.51 5.26
N PHE A 89 -3.25 15.31 5.08
CA PHE A 89 -3.86 14.09 5.62
C PHE A 89 -3.39 13.82 7.06
N PRO A 90 -4.26 13.30 7.94
CA PRO A 90 -3.81 12.65 9.17
C PRO A 90 -2.97 11.42 8.81
N VAL A 91 -1.75 11.32 9.33
CA VAL A 91 -0.85 10.22 9.00
C VAL A 91 -0.54 9.38 10.24
N LEU A 92 -0.81 8.08 10.11
CA LEU A 92 -0.42 7.05 11.07
C LEU A 92 0.74 6.29 10.44
N GLY A 93 1.81 6.07 11.20
CA GLY A 93 3.00 5.37 10.73
C GLY A 93 3.25 4.12 11.56
N TRP A 94 3.72 3.05 10.94
CA TRP A 94 4.12 1.84 11.67
C TRP A 94 5.55 1.41 11.32
N SER A 95 6.28 0.95 12.34
CA SER A 95 7.57 0.31 12.17
C SER A 95 7.82 -0.80 13.19
N ARG A 96 8.72 -1.74 12.87
CA ARG A 96 9.10 -2.82 13.79
C ARG A 96 9.67 -2.32 15.11
N SER A 97 10.42 -1.22 15.08
CA SER A 97 10.97 -0.57 16.27
C SER A 97 10.34 0.82 16.46
N PRO A 98 10.39 1.38 17.69
CA PRO A 98 9.87 2.72 17.95
C PRO A 98 10.51 3.78 17.05
N LYS A 99 9.68 4.71 16.58
CA LYS A 99 10.07 5.86 15.75
C LYS A 99 9.30 7.09 16.19
N GLN A 100 9.87 8.25 15.87
CA GLN A 100 9.23 9.54 16.04
C GLN A 100 9.44 10.34 14.76
N ILE A 101 8.35 10.81 14.19
CA ILE A 101 8.33 11.69 13.02
C ILE A 101 7.35 12.82 13.37
N ASN A 102 7.79 14.06 13.17
CA ASN A 102 6.96 15.21 13.51
C ASN A 102 5.67 15.21 12.69
N GLY A 103 4.52 15.41 13.35
CA GLY A 103 3.20 15.41 12.70
C GLY A 103 2.67 14.05 12.29
N VAL A 104 3.35 12.93 12.64
CA VAL A 104 2.91 11.56 12.32
C VAL A 104 2.75 10.77 13.61
N GLN A 105 1.58 10.15 13.80
CA GLN A 105 1.35 9.25 14.92
C GLN A 105 2.04 7.91 14.65
N CYS A 106 3.09 7.61 15.42
CA CYS A 106 3.94 6.44 15.17
C CYS A 106 3.57 5.26 16.10
N PHE A 107 3.28 4.12 15.50
CA PHE A 107 3.01 2.83 16.14
C PHE A 107 4.16 1.86 15.91
N HIS A 108 4.26 0.85 16.77
CA HIS A 108 5.25 -0.21 16.61
C HIS A 108 4.77 -1.55 17.17
N GLY A 109 5.44 -2.63 16.75
CA GLY A 109 5.08 -4.00 17.17
C GLY A 109 3.74 -4.48 16.60
N ASP A 110 3.35 -5.70 16.92
CA ASP A 110 2.11 -6.28 16.38
C ASP A 110 0.85 -5.58 16.92
N ASP A 111 0.82 -5.22 18.21
CA ASP A 111 -0.31 -4.50 18.81
C ASP A 111 -0.54 -3.14 18.13
N GLY A 112 0.54 -2.39 17.91
CA GLY A 112 0.47 -1.11 17.21
C GLY A 112 0.11 -1.26 15.73
N LEU A 113 0.38 -2.41 15.11
CA LEU A 113 -0.07 -2.68 13.75
C LEU A 113 -1.60 -2.86 13.72
N THR A 114 -2.15 -3.67 14.62
CA THR A 114 -3.60 -3.88 14.73
C THR A 114 -4.33 -2.57 15.05
N GLU A 115 -3.77 -1.76 15.96
CA GLU A 115 -4.35 -0.45 16.29
C GLU A 115 -4.37 0.49 15.07
N LEU A 116 -3.28 0.54 14.28
CA LEU A 116 -3.24 1.34 13.06
C LEU A 116 -4.25 0.84 12.01
N LEU A 117 -4.33 -0.47 11.80
CA LEU A 117 -5.20 -1.05 10.77
C LEU A 117 -6.67 -0.69 10.96
N GLY A 118 -7.15 -0.64 12.21
CA GLY A 118 -8.54 -0.27 12.51
C GLY A 118 -8.88 1.20 12.30
N GLN A 119 -7.90 2.06 12.02
CA GLN A 119 -8.09 3.52 11.99
C GLN A 119 -7.94 4.14 10.60
N VAL A 120 -7.45 3.40 9.59
CA VAL A 120 -7.00 4.01 8.33
C VAL A 120 -7.97 3.83 7.17
N GLN A 121 -8.11 4.87 6.34
CA GLN A 121 -8.88 4.83 5.09
C GLN A 121 -8.01 4.52 3.88
N SER A 122 -6.70 4.78 3.97
CA SER A 122 -5.73 4.34 2.97
C SER A 122 -4.50 3.77 3.66
N LEU A 123 -4.11 2.55 3.30
CA LEU A 123 -2.94 1.86 3.83
C LEU A 123 -1.87 1.73 2.77
N ILE A 124 -0.65 2.21 3.07
CA ILE A 124 0.50 2.20 2.19
C ILE A 124 1.52 1.19 2.72
N THR A 125 2.06 0.35 1.84
CA THR A 125 3.06 -0.68 2.21
C THR A 125 4.44 -0.38 1.63
N ILE A 126 5.36 0.10 2.48
CA ILE A 126 6.75 0.42 2.13
C ILE A 126 7.70 -0.36 3.06
N LEU A 127 7.51 -1.67 3.10
CA LEU A 127 8.32 -2.59 3.90
C LEU A 127 9.36 -3.31 3.04
N PRO A 128 10.52 -3.65 3.60
CA PRO A 128 11.45 -4.56 2.93
C PRO A 128 10.82 -5.94 2.80
N ASP A 129 11.19 -6.70 1.77
CA ASP A 129 10.73 -8.07 1.54
C ASP A 129 11.59 -9.06 2.32
N THR A 130 11.13 -9.40 3.52
CA THR A 130 11.80 -10.32 4.44
C THR A 130 10.84 -11.41 4.86
N ALA A 131 11.35 -12.53 5.39
CA ALA A 131 10.49 -13.59 5.91
C ALA A 131 9.49 -13.09 6.97
N ALA A 132 9.87 -12.07 7.76
CA ALA A 132 9.03 -11.48 8.79
C ALA A 132 7.94 -10.54 8.25
N THR A 133 8.07 -10.04 7.02
CA THR A 133 7.12 -9.11 6.39
C THR A 133 6.33 -9.76 5.25
N LYS A 134 6.63 -11.01 4.93
CA LYS A 134 5.88 -11.80 3.96
C LYS A 134 4.45 -12.01 4.47
N HIS A 135 3.48 -11.69 3.61
CA HIS A 135 2.05 -11.75 3.92
C HIS A 135 1.70 -10.99 5.22
N ILE A 136 2.41 -9.89 5.48
CA ILE A 136 2.10 -9.02 6.62
C ILE A 136 0.64 -8.53 6.54
N LEU A 137 0.08 -8.39 5.33
CA LEU A 137 -1.35 -8.23 5.10
C LEU A 137 -1.96 -9.57 4.67
N ASN A 138 -2.35 -10.36 5.66
CA ASN A 138 -3.08 -11.62 5.50
C ASN A 138 -4.60 -11.39 5.65
N ALA A 139 -5.40 -12.45 5.53
CA ALA A 139 -6.86 -12.37 5.63
C ALA A 139 -7.35 -11.71 6.93
N GLU A 140 -6.73 -12.05 8.07
CA GLU A 140 -7.09 -11.50 9.38
C GLU A 140 -6.86 -9.99 9.44
N ARG A 141 -5.68 -9.52 9.01
CA ARG A 141 -5.31 -8.10 9.03
C ARG A 141 -6.06 -7.28 7.99
N LEU A 142 -6.35 -7.87 6.83
CA LEU A 142 -7.22 -7.23 5.84
C LEU A 142 -8.65 -7.07 6.37
N ALA A 143 -9.16 -8.01 7.15
CA ALA A 143 -10.47 -7.91 7.78
C ALA A 143 -10.55 -6.84 8.91
N GLN A 144 -9.40 -6.41 9.44
CA GLN A 144 -9.33 -5.33 10.43
C GLN A 144 -9.47 -3.93 9.81
N LEU A 145 -9.29 -3.81 8.49
CA LEU A 145 -9.42 -2.53 7.80
C LEU A 145 -10.88 -2.05 7.79
N PRO A 146 -11.11 -0.74 7.95
CA PRO A 146 -12.43 -0.14 7.73
C PRO A 146 -13.01 -0.50 6.36
N LYS A 147 -14.33 -0.66 6.28
CA LYS A 147 -15.01 -0.90 5.01
C LYS A 147 -14.74 0.23 4.04
N GLY A 148 -14.27 -0.11 2.84
CA GLY A 148 -13.94 0.87 1.81
C GLY A 148 -12.52 1.42 1.91
N ALA A 149 -11.70 0.95 2.85
CA ALA A 149 -10.29 1.29 2.89
C ALA A 149 -9.57 0.86 1.61
N SER A 150 -8.58 1.64 1.19
CA SER A 150 -7.73 1.32 0.04
C SER A 150 -6.36 0.82 0.48
N VAL A 151 -5.76 -0.07 -0.32
CA VAL A 151 -4.42 -0.63 -0.04
C VAL A 151 -3.50 -0.33 -1.20
N ILE A 152 -2.54 0.56 -0.97
CA ILE A 152 -1.57 1.03 -1.96
C ILE A 152 -0.22 0.35 -1.68
N ASN A 153 0.19 -0.54 -2.58
CA ASN A 153 1.48 -1.23 -2.48
C ASN A 153 2.43 -0.79 -3.61
N PRO A 154 3.30 0.19 -3.34
CA PRO A 154 4.37 0.54 -4.27
C PRO A 154 5.61 -0.38 -4.13
N GLY A 155 5.64 -1.24 -3.13
CA GLY A 155 6.81 -2.03 -2.75
C GLY A 155 6.91 -3.38 -3.46
N ARG A 156 6.47 -4.43 -2.79
CA ARG A 156 6.66 -5.83 -3.20
C ARG A 156 5.35 -6.59 -2.99
N GLY A 157 4.94 -7.38 -3.99
CA GLY A 157 3.70 -8.16 -3.92
C GLY A 157 3.66 -9.14 -2.75
N SER A 158 4.82 -9.69 -2.35
CA SER A 158 4.98 -10.63 -1.24
C SER A 158 4.52 -10.11 0.13
N LEU A 159 4.30 -8.80 0.29
CA LEU A 159 3.78 -8.23 1.52
C LEU A 159 2.28 -8.54 1.73
N ILE A 160 1.56 -8.84 0.66
CA ILE A 160 0.12 -9.08 0.68
C ILE A 160 -0.14 -10.53 0.28
N ASP A 161 -0.98 -11.21 1.04
CA ASP A 161 -1.56 -12.48 0.58
C ASP A 161 -2.58 -12.18 -0.52
N GLU A 162 -2.23 -12.53 -1.76
CA GLU A 162 -3.05 -12.24 -2.94
C GLU A 162 -4.43 -12.91 -2.89
N GLN A 163 -4.52 -14.13 -2.36
CA GLN A 163 -5.80 -14.83 -2.25
C GLN A 163 -6.68 -14.17 -1.20
N ALA A 164 -6.10 -13.81 -0.06
CA ALA A 164 -6.79 -13.06 0.98
C ALA A 164 -7.28 -11.70 0.46
N LEU A 165 -6.46 -10.99 -0.32
CA LEU A 165 -6.83 -9.72 -0.93
C LEU A 165 -7.99 -9.88 -1.93
N LEU A 166 -7.96 -10.90 -2.78
CA LEU A 166 -9.05 -11.19 -3.71
C LEU A 166 -10.35 -11.53 -2.98
N HIS A 167 -10.26 -12.29 -1.89
CA HIS A 167 -11.42 -12.57 -1.04
C HIS A 167 -11.96 -11.31 -0.36
N ALA A 168 -11.08 -10.45 0.16
CA ALA A 168 -11.45 -9.18 0.78
C ALA A 168 -12.06 -8.18 -0.22
N LEU A 169 -11.65 -8.24 -1.48
CA LEU A 169 -12.19 -7.44 -2.58
C LEU A 169 -13.64 -7.82 -2.94
N GLY A 170 -14.07 -9.05 -2.66
CA GLY A 170 -15.39 -9.56 -3.06
C GLY A 170 -15.55 -9.78 -4.57
N SER A 171 -16.78 -10.04 -5.01
CA SER A 171 -17.11 -10.19 -6.43
C SER A 171 -17.07 -8.82 -7.15
N THR A 172 -16.73 -8.86 -8.45
CA THR A 172 -16.45 -7.68 -9.30
C THR A 172 -17.60 -6.68 -9.49
N ASP A 173 -18.77 -6.94 -8.91
CA ASP A 173 -20.01 -6.17 -9.10
C ASP A 173 -20.30 -5.19 -7.94
N GLN A 174 -19.47 -5.18 -6.90
CA GLN A 174 -19.58 -4.20 -5.81
C GLN A 174 -18.31 -3.34 -5.73
N PRO A 175 -18.40 -2.02 -6.02
CA PRO A 175 -17.30 -1.08 -5.84
C PRO A 175 -17.07 -0.80 -4.34
N GLY A 176 -16.33 -1.70 -3.71
CA GLY A 176 -15.88 -1.66 -2.32
C GLY A 176 -15.55 -3.10 -1.95
N THR A 177 -14.34 -3.45 -1.53
CA THR A 177 -14.00 -3.30 -0.10
C THR A 177 -12.49 -3.18 0.16
N CYS A 178 -11.60 -3.29 -0.84
CA CYS A 178 -10.14 -3.14 -0.66
C CYS A 178 -9.45 -2.72 -1.97
N VAL A 179 -9.38 -1.43 -2.29
CA VAL A 179 -8.97 -1.03 -3.64
C VAL A 179 -7.45 -1.16 -3.86
N VAL A 180 -7.14 -2.21 -4.64
CA VAL A 180 -6.04 -2.53 -5.57
C VAL A 180 -4.61 -2.00 -5.28
N PRO A 181 -3.58 -2.87 -5.24
CA PRO A 181 -2.19 -2.44 -5.38
C PRO A 181 -2.02 -1.76 -6.75
N CYS A 182 -1.59 -0.50 -6.79
CA CYS A 182 -1.63 0.32 -8.00
C CYS A 182 -0.85 -0.25 -9.23
N TRP A 183 -0.01 -1.29 -9.05
CA TRP A 183 0.47 -2.15 -10.15
C TRP A 183 -0.65 -2.89 -10.91
N MET A 184 -1.64 -3.42 -10.19
CA MET A 184 -2.68 -4.31 -10.73
C MET A 184 -3.85 -3.53 -11.33
N TYR A 185 -4.10 -2.30 -10.89
CA TYR A 185 -5.09 -1.40 -11.51
C TYR A 185 -4.65 -1.01 -12.95
N PHE A 186 -3.36 -0.71 -13.13
CA PHE A 186 -2.79 -0.41 -14.44
C PHE A 186 -2.80 -1.62 -15.39
N MET A 187 -2.50 -2.83 -14.91
CA MET A 187 -2.56 -4.03 -15.77
C MET A 187 -3.99 -4.43 -16.14
N ARG A 188 -4.95 -4.29 -15.21
CA ARG A 188 -6.34 -4.72 -15.44
C ARG A 188 -7.09 -3.81 -16.42
N ASN A 189 -6.83 -2.50 -16.42
CA ASN A 189 -7.38 -1.59 -17.44
C ASN A 189 -6.71 -1.73 -18.81
N ARG A 190 -5.49 -2.30 -18.89
CA ARG A 190 -4.78 -2.51 -20.16
C ARG A 190 -5.05 -3.89 -20.78
N TYR A 191 -5.42 -4.90 -19.99
CA TYR A 191 -5.68 -6.28 -20.45
C TYR A 191 -6.87 -6.95 -19.71
N PRO A 192 -8.13 -6.60 -20.02
CA PRO A 192 -9.30 -7.10 -19.29
C PRO A 192 -9.62 -8.60 -19.49
N ARG A 193 -8.98 -9.32 -20.42
CA ARG A 193 -9.26 -10.75 -20.72
C ARG A 193 -8.07 -11.71 -20.54
N THR A 194 -6.92 -11.25 -20.03
CA THR A 194 -5.67 -12.04 -20.04
C THR A 194 -5.11 -12.35 -18.66
N ILE A 195 -5.98 -12.47 -17.64
CA ILE A 195 -5.57 -13.10 -16.38
C ILE A 195 -5.87 -14.60 -16.47
N ARG A 196 -5.06 -15.31 -17.28
CA ARG A 196 -4.77 -16.73 -17.06
C ARG A 196 -3.32 -16.79 -16.60
N PHE A 197 -3.10 -16.80 -15.30
CA PHE A 197 -1.79 -17.14 -14.77
C PHE A 197 -1.61 -18.65 -14.91
N GLY A 198 -0.75 -19.04 -15.85
CA GLY A 198 -0.30 -20.42 -15.97
C GLY A 198 0.32 -20.86 -14.65
N SER A 199 -0.15 -21.99 -14.15
CA SER A 199 0.48 -22.74 -13.07
C SER A 199 1.93 -23.02 -13.44
N ILE A 200 2.87 -22.38 -12.74
CA ILE A 200 4.24 -22.91 -12.66
C ILE A 200 4.16 -24.04 -11.63
N GLN A 201 3.87 -25.25 -12.12
CA GLN A 201 4.17 -26.47 -11.37
C GLN A 201 5.70 -26.65 -11.33
N LYS A 202 6.17 -26.96 -10.12
CA LYS A 202 7.44 -27.59 -9.70
C LYS A 202 8.68 -27.43 -10.57
#